data_AF-A0A9W3C9J5-F1
#
_entry.id   AF-A0A9W3C9J5-F1
#
_cell.length_a   1.000
_cell.length_b   1.000
_cell.length_c   1.000
_cell.angle_alpha   90.00
_cell.angle_beta   90.00
_cell.angle_gamma   90.00
#
_symmetry.space_group_name_H-M   'P 1'
#
loop_
_entity.id
_entity.type
_entity.pdbx_description
1 polymer ?
#
loop_
_entity_poly.entity_id
_entity_poly.type
_entity_poly.pdbx_seq_one_letter_code
_entity_poly.pdbx_strand_id
1 'polypeptide(L)'
;MRVLKKKAMLSNQPWKNKKRRRRERSIDDNRSQPNHIPLDLTLEILSRLPWKSIMRYRCVSKLWSSFITLPSFINSFESRSTSRSPTLLVTFASGSARYVFSFPQHHIPDRSTCSPFYSYQITDLDGKGSRSESIHGLILSHVFKIWNPTLKQFLALPYPDKCSSNQKGWGSYLGYDPLEGKHKVLFMSTIKCTDQPRVLTLGAQESWRIIPKGRCPRHRPCGYGRCFDGILYYRASHHGDSHETIMKFDVKSEYFNVINYPEGLYWSSFSSFHMIPYEGRLALVDYDRLYGTVYLYILEDAQGHKWTGERYVLHLPYESVQKYSIDFRGTTDAGELVFAPFGFHETFYILYLDPRRKGTRKVIFERNMGDLRRRCGLDTNSKFTIEVFPNHIESLFSL
;
A
#
# COMPACT_ATOMS: atom_id res chain seq x y z
N MET A 1 55.25 30.76 -48.58
CA MET A 1 54.05 30.14 -49.20
C MET A 1 53.01 31.21 -49.40
N ARG A 2 52.75 31.59 -50.66
CA ARG A 2 51.82 32.66 -51.05
C ARG A 2 50.48 32.07 -51.46
N VAL A 3 49.43 32.78 -51.06
CA VAL A 3 48.00 32.56 -51.34
C VAL A 3 47.68 32.88 -52.81
N LEU A 4 46.82 32.07 -53.45
CA LEU A 4 46.12 32.40 -54.69
C LEU A 4 44.66 31.95 -54.61
N LYS A 5 43.72 32.90 -54.59
CA LYS A 5 42.35 32.75 -55.10
C LYS A 5 41.91 34.06 -55.78
N LYS A 6 41.80 34.01 -57.11
CA LYS A 6 40.85 34.76 -57.97
C LYS A 6 39.81 33.70 -58.41
N LYS A 7 38.52 33.93 -58.71
CA LYS A 7 37.81 35.05 -59.34
C LYS A 7 36.30 34.68 -59.30
N ALA A 8 35.39 35.66 -59.20
CA ALA A 8 34.02 35.65 -59.79
C ALA A 8 33.37 37.02 -59.47
N MET A 9 33.38 37.99 -60.39
CA MET A 9 32.33 38.33 -61.38
C MET A 9 30.96 38.69 -60.77
N LEU A 10 30.67 39.99 -60.82
CA LEU A 10 29.37 40.65 -60.60
C LEU A 10 28.72 40.94 -61.95
N SER A 11 27.41 40.77 -62.07
CA SER A 11 26.56 41.67 -62.89
C SER A 11 25.14 41.77 -62.33
N ASN A 12 24.65 43.02 -62.31
CA ASN A 12 23.31 43.49 -61.92
C ASN A 12 22.23 42.93 -62.90
N GLN A 13 20.91 42.84 -62.63
CA GLN A 13 19.92 43.86 -62.21
C GLN A 13 18.48 43.20 -62.20
N PRO A 14 17.31 43.88 -62.16
CA PRO A 14 16.37 43.88 -61.01
C PRO A 14 14.96 43.26 -61.22
N TRP A 15 14.31 42.99 -60.08
CA TRP A 15 12.88 42.99 -59.72
C TRP A 15 11.81 43.10 -60.83
N LYS A 16 10.98 42.05 -60.98
CA LYS A 16 9.63 42.11 -61.57
C LYS A 16 8.59 41.46 -60.65
N ASN A 17 7.62 42.29 -60.22
CA ASN A 17 6.40 41.90 -59.51
C ASN A 17 5.56 40.90 -60.32
N LYS A 18 5.16 39.77 -59.72
CA LYS A 18 4.07 38.93 -60.22
C LYS A 18 3.06 38.67 -59.09
N LYS A 19 1.92 39.37 -59.18
CA LYS A 19 0.70 39.16 -58.39
C LYS A 19 0.32 37.68 -58.39
N ARG A 20 0.33 37.04 -57.23
CA ARG A 20 -0.15 35.66 -57.05
C ARG A 20 -1.63 35.73 -56.67
N ARG A 21 -2.50 35.37 -57.62
CA ARG A 21 -3.97 35.27 -57.46
C ARG A 21 -4.31 34.44 -56.22
N ARG A 22 -5.02 35.05 -55.26
CA ARG A 22 -5.64 34.38 -54.12
C ARG A 22 -6.82 33.57 -54.67
N ARG A 23 -6.74 32.24 -54.62
CA ARG A 23 -7.91 31.38 -54.84
C ARG A 23 -8.78 31.49 -53.59
N GLU A 24 -9.89 32.22 -53.70
CA GLU A 24 -11.01 32.09 -52.77
C GLU A 24 -11.50 30.66 -52.84
N ARG A 25 -11.34 29.91 -51.74
CA ARG A 25 -12.09 28.66 -51.55
C ARG A 25 -13.45 29.09 -51.03
N SER A 26 -14.48 28.74 -51.79
CA SER A 26 -15.87 28.79 -51.38
C SER A 26 -16.03 28.17 -49.99
N ILE A 27 -16.71 28.92 -49.13
CA ILE A 27 -17.24 28.45 -47.86
C ILE A 27 -18.33 27.46 -48.23
N ASP A 28 -18.01 26.17 -48.20
CA ASP A 28 -19.01 25.12 -48.13
C ASP A 28 -19.07 24.71 -46.65
N ASP A 29 -20.05 25.30 -45.97
CA ASP A 29 -20.26 25.25 -44.53
C ASP A 29 -20.96 23.94 -44.20
N ASN A 30 -20.21 22.85 -44.24
CA ASN A 30 -20.64 21.60 -43.62
C ASN A 30 -19.44 20.90 -42.99
N ARG A 31 -18.72 21.63 -42.11
CA ARG A 31 -17.92 20.97 -41.09
C ARG A 31 -18.90 20.33 -40.12
N SER A 32 -19.26 19.09 -40.38
CA SER A 32 -19.64 18.14 -39.34
C SER A 32 -18.64 18.32 -38.20
N GLN A 33 -19.08 18.94 -37.11
CA GLN A 33 -18.27 19.05 -35.91
C GLN A 33 -17.79 17.63 -35.59
N PRO A 34 -16.51 17.42 -35.23
CA PRO A 34 -16.12 16.13 -34.71
C PRO A 34 -17.09 15.86 -33.56
N ASN A 35 -17.77 14.72 -33.58
CA ASN A 35 -18.61 14.28 -32.47
C ASN A 35 -17.69 14.11 -31.25
N HIS A 36 -17.46 15.21 -30.53
CA HIS A 36 -16.61 15.23 -29.38
C HIS A 36 -17.37 14.49 -28.29
N ILE A 37 -16.80 13.39 -27.82
CA ILE A 37 -17.30 12.69 -26.65
C ILE A 37 -17.36 13.73 -25.52
N PRO A 38 -18.52 13.91 -24.88
CA PRO A 38 -18.66 14.78 -23.72
C PRO A 38 -17.56 14.53 -22.68
N LEU A 39 -17.12 15.61 -22.03
CA LEU A 39 -15.97 15.56 -21.13
C LEU A 39 -16.22 14.61 -19.94
N ASP A 40 -17.41 14.68 -19.36
CA ASP A 40 -17.89 13.78 -18.32
C ASP A 40 -17.80 12.30 -18.72
N LEU A 41 -18.25 11.95 -19.93
CA LEU A 41 -18.13 10.59 -20.47
C LEU A 41 -16.66 10.20 -20.68
N THR A 42 -15.82 11.14 -21.13
CA THR A 42 -14.38 10.90 -21.26
C THR A 42 -13.74 10.58 -19.90
N LEU A 43 -14.11 11.31 -18.84
CA LEU A 43 -13.62 11.08 -17.48
C LEU A 43 -14.11 9.74 -16.92
N GLU A 44 -15.36 9.39 -17.19
CA GLU A 44 -15.91 8.09 -16.82
C GLU A 44 -15.17 6.94 -17.50
N ILE A 45 -14.89 7.06 -18.80
CA ILE A 45 -14.10 6.09 -19.55
C ILE A 45 -12.69 5.98 -18.97
N LEU A 46 -12.00 7.11 -18.76
CA LEU A 46 -10.63 7.12 -18.27
C LEU A 46 -10.46 6.47 -16.90
N SER A 47 -11.37 6.75 -15.99
CA SER A 47 -11.36 6.18 -14.64
C SER A 47 -11.70 4.68 -14.62
N ARG A 48 -12.22 4.11 -15.71
CA ARG A 48 -12.40 2.66 -15.87
C ARG A 48 -11.14 1.95 -16.38
N LEU A 49 -10.10 2.68 -16.76
CA LEU A 49 -8.86 2.09 -17.28
C LEU A 49 -7.88 1.74 -16.15
N PRO A 50 -6.92 0.82 -16.38
CA PRO A 50 -5.84 0.57 -15.43
C PRO A 50 -4.96 1.81 -15.23
N TRP A 51 -4.39 1.97 -14.03
CA TRP A 51 -3.58 3.16 -13.68
C TRP A 51 -2.47 3.47 -14.70
N LYS A 52 -1.83 2.42 -15.26
CA LYS A 52 -0.74 2.58 -16.24
C LYS A 52 -1.20 3.31 -17.50
N SER A 53 -2.39 2.99 -17.97
CA SER A 53 -2.98 3.63 -19.15
C SER A 53 -3.29 5.09 -18.82
N ILE A 54 -3.91 5.33 -17.66
CA ILE A 54 -4.20 6.69 -17.17
C ILE A 54 -2.92 7.53 -17.11
N MET A 55 -1.84 7.01 -16.52
CA MET A 55 -0.56 7.73 -16.44
C MET A 55 0.03 8.06 -17.81
N ARG A 56 -0.08 7.17 -18.79
CA ARG A 56 0.36 7.44 -20.16
C ARG A 56 -0.49 8.51 -20.84
N TYR A 57 -1.79 8.55 -20.54
CA TYR A 57 -2.68 9.51 -21.17
C TYR A 57 -2.52 10.96 -20.68
N ARG A 58 -1.81 11.18 -19.58
CA ARG A 58 -1.35 12.53 -19.20
C ARG A 58 -0.54 13.21 -20.31
N CYS A 59 0.10 12.44 -21.17
CA CYS A 59 0.89 12.94 -22.30
C CYS A 59 0.06 13.28 -23.55
N VAL A 60 -1.23 12.92 -23.59
CA VAL A 60 -2.07 13.11 -24.79
C VAL A 60 -2.48 14.58 -24.96
N SER A 61 -2.82 15.26 -23.86
CA SER A 61 -3.13 16.70 -23.87
C SER A 61 -2.99 17.32 -22.49
N LYS A 62 -2.81 18.66 -22.46
CA LYS A 62 -2.81 19.43 -21.21
C LYS A 62 -4.11 19.24 -20.41
N LEU A 63 -5.23 19.17 -21.11
CA LEU A 63 -6.57 18.98 -20.54
C LEU A 63 -6.65 17.66 -19.78
N TRP A 64 -6.21 16.56 -20.40
CA TRP A 64 -6.20 15.24 -19.78
C TRP A 64 -5.24 15.18 -18.59
N SER A 65 -4.07 15.80 -18.71
CA SER A 65 -3.11 15.92 -17.61
C SER A 65 -3.72 16.62 -16.38
N SER A 66 -4.42 17.74 -16.59
CA SER A 66 -5.07 18.47 -15.48
C SER A 66 -6.25 17.72 -14.88
N PHE A 67 -7.00 16.96 -15.67
CA PHE A 67 -8.15 16.20 -15.17
C PHE A 67 -7.75 15.01 -14.32
N ILE A 68 -6.73 14.27 -14.74
CA ILE A 68 -6.27 13.09 -14.00
C ILE A 68 -5.72 13.48 -12.62
N THR A 69 -5.30 14.73 -12.43
CA THR A 69 -4.87 15.28 -11.14
C THR A 69 -6.00 15.88 -10.31
N LEU A 70 -7.22 15.95 -10.83
CA LEU A 70 -8.34 16.57 -10.11
C LEU A 70 -8.80 15.65 -8.97
N PRO A 71 -9.05 16.17 -7.75
CA PRO A 71 -9.49 15.34 -6.62
C PRO A 71 -10.73 14.51 -6.91
N SER A 72 -11.71 15.06 -7.64
CA SER A 72 -12.93 14.32 -8.00
C SER A 72 -12.65 13.12 -8.91
N PHE A 73 -11.68 13.23 -9.83
CA PHE A 73 -11.27 12.11 -10.67
C PHE A 73 -10.54 11.04 -9.85
N ILE A 74 -9.61 11.46 -8.97
CA ILE A 74 -8.87 10.56 -8.08
C ILE A 74 -9.85 9.78 -7.19
N ASN A 75 -10.78 10.47 -6.53
CA ASN A 75 -11.80 9.83 -5.68
C ASN A 75 -12.67 8.85 -6.47
N SER A 76 -13.04 9.21 -7.70
CA SER A 76 -13.84 8.33 -8.57
C SER A 76 -13.06 7.09 -9.02
N PHE A 77 -11.77 7.24 -9.33
CA PHE A 77 -10.89 6.12 -9.60
C PHE A 77 -10.72 5.22 -8.38
N GLU A 78 -10.49 5.79 -7.19
CA GLU A 78 -10.32 5.02 -5.95
C GLU A 78 -11.57 4.24 -5.57
N SER A 79 -12.76 4.85 -5.67
CA SER A 79 -14.04 4.16 -5.46
C SER A 79 -14.25 2.98 -6.43
N ARG A 80 -13.76 3.11 -7.67
CA ARG A 80 -13.75 1.98 -8.61
C ARG A 80 -12.69 0.94 -8.26
N SER A 81 -11.51 1.35 -7.83
CA SER A 81 -10.43 0.45 -7.41
C SER A 81 -10.82 -0.39 -6.19
N THR A 82 -11.54 0.18 -5.22
CA THR A 82 -12.10 -0.57 -4.08
C THR A 82 -13.20 -1.54 -4.50
N SER A 83 -13.95 -1.21 -5.56
CA SER A 83 -15.00 -2.09 -6.11
C SER A 83 -14.46 -3.20 -7.04
N ARG A 84 -13.23 -3.07 -7.53
CA ARG A 84 -12.55 -4.11 -8.33
C ARG A 84 -11.99 -5.18 -7.42
N SER A 85 -11.71 -6.36 -7.97
CA SER A 85 -10.98 -7.39 -7.26
C SER A 85 -9.63 -6.86 -6.80
N PRO A 86 -9.34 -6.83 -5.48
CA PRO A 86 -8.04 -6.39 -5.00
C PRO A 86 -6.92 -7.30 -5.50
N THR A 87 -5.72 -6.74 -5.40
CA THR A 87 -4.49 -7.43 -5.76
C THR A 87 -3.71 -7.82 -4.53
N LEU A 88 -2.93 -8.88 -4.67
CA LEU A 88 -1.93 -9.25 -3.71
C LEU A 88 -0.61 -8.57 -4.10
N LEU A 89 -0.17 -7.61 -3.30
CA LEU A 89 1.13 -6.97 -3.51
C LEU A 89 2.20 -7.77 -2.77
N VAL A 90 3.22 -8.23 -3.50
CA VAL A 90 4.35 -8.95 -2.93
C VAL A 90 5.62 -8.17 -3.21
N THR A 91 6.45 -8.01 -2.18
CA THR A 91 7.76 -7.37 -2.33
C THR A 91 8.89 -8.31 -1.92
N PHE A 92 10.00 -8.21 -2.65
CA PHE A 92 11.24 -8.93 -2.36
C PHE A 92 12.35 -7.92 -2.15
N ALA A 93 13.03 -7.97 -1.01
CA ALA A 93 14.23 -7.17 -0.79
C ALA A 93 15.48 -8.04 -0.86
N SER A 94 16.51 -7.52 -1.55
CA SER A 94 17.86 -8.05 -1.60
C SER A 94 18.84 -6.88 -1.58
N GLY A 95 19.59 -6.73 -0.48
CA GLY A 95 20.43 -5.55 -0.27
C GLY A 95 19.60 -4.25 -0.26
N SER A 96 19.99 -3.28 -1.07
CA SER A 96 19.31 -1.98 -1.22
C SER A 96 18.18 -1.98 -2.28
N ALA A 97 18.05 -3.05 -3.07
CA ALA A 97 17.02 -3.16 -4.09
C ALA A 97 15.77 -3.84 -3.51
N ARG A 98 14.60 -3.28 -3.81
CA ARG A 98 13.32 -3.95 -3.58
C ARG A 98 12.58 -4.12 -4.90
N TYR A 99 12.04 -5.31 -5.11
CA TYR A 99 11.24 -5.67 -6.27
C TYR A 99 9.80 -5.81 -5.84
N VAL A 100 8.89 -5.31 -6.66
CA VAL A 100 7.47 -5.24 -6.34
C VAL A 100 6.68 -5.96 -7.40
N PHE A 101 5.74 -6.77 -6.96
CA PHE A 101 4.89 -7.63 -7.78
C PHE A 101 3.44 -7.42 -7.39
N SER A 102 2.57 -7.26 -8.39
CA SER A 102 1.13 -7.33 -8.19
C SER A 102 0.60 -8.62 -8.79
N PHE A 103 -0.06 -9.43 -7.99
CA PHE A 103 -0.73 -10.65 -8.40
C PHE A 103 -2.25 -10.50 -8.25
N PRO A 104 -3.06 -11.20 -9.06
CA PRO A 104 -4.46 -11.41 -8.72
C PRO A 104 -4.55 -12.07 -7.34
N GLN A 105 -5.57 -11.73 -6.56
CA GLN A 105 -5.79 -12.34 -5.25
C GLN A 105 -6.96 -13.35 -5.25
N HIS A 106 -8.06 -13.00 -5.91
CA HIS A 106 -9.27 -13.82 -5.95
C HIS A 106 -9.23 -14.91 -7.02
N HIS A 107 -10.02 -15.96 -6.79
CA HIS A 107 -10.29 -17.06 -7.74
C HIS A 107 -9.05 -17.88 -8.15
N ILE A 108 -8.06 -18.02 -7.26
CA ILE A 108 -6.91 -18.87 -7.52
C ILE A 108 -7.14 -20.25 -6.88
N PRO A 109 -7.36 -21.33 -7.66
CA PRO A 109 -7.59 -22.67 -7.15
C PRO A 109 -6.42 -23.19 -6.31
N ASP A 110 -6.70 -24.18 -5.46
CA ASP A 110 -5.64 -24.89 -4.73
C ASP A 110 -4.59 -25.47 -5.69
N ARG A 111 -3.32 -25.35 -5.32
CA ARG A 111 -2.13 -25.82 -6.05
C ARG A 111 -1.97 -25.25 -7.46
N SER A 112 -2.59 -24.11 -7.75
CA SER A 112 -2.37 -23.42 -9.03
C SER A 112 -1.17 -22.48 -9.00
N THR A 113 -0.62 -22.23 -10.19
CA THR A 113 0.46 -21.26 -10.41
C THR A 113 -0.12 -19.88 -10.73
N CYS A 114 0.38 -18.84 -10.07
CA CYS A 114 -0.05 -17.45 -10.30
C CYS A 114 1.06 -16.60 -10.94
N SER A 115 0.73 -15.89 -12.04
CA SER A 115 1.60 -14.90 -12.68
C SER A 115 1.25 -13.46 -12.29
N PRO A 116 2.22 -12.54 -12.18
CA PRO A 116 1.95 -11.17 -11.79
C PRO A 116 1.38 -10.34 -12.96
N PHE A 117 0.45 -9.43 -12.68
CA PHE A 117 -0.01 -8.42 -13.65
C PHE A 117 1.11 -7.46 -14.04
N TYR A 118 1.96 -7.11 -13.07
CA TYR A 118 3.12 -6.27 -13.31
C TYR A 118 4.18 -6.43 -12.25
N SER A 119 5.38 -5.97 -12.62
CA SER A 119 6.49 -5.85 -11.69
C SER A 119 7.35 -4.64 -12.00
N TYR A 120 8.07 -4.15 -10.98
CA TYR A 120 9.06 -3.10 -11.13
C TYR A 120 10.06 -3.17 -9.97
N GLN A 121 11.19 -2.48 -10.14
CA GLN A 121 12.22 -2.31 -9.13
C GLN A 121 12.16 -0.90 -8.56
N ILE A 122 12.51 -0.78 -7.28
CA ILE A 122 12.68 0.46 -6.55
C ILE A 122 14.00 0.40 -5.75
N THR A 123 14.64 1.56 -5.64
CA THR A 123 15.97 1.75 -5.04
C THR A 123 15.91 2.90 -4.05
N ASP A 124 15.10 2.80 -3.00
CA ASP A 124 15.02 3.85 -1.98
C ASP A 124 14.19 3.41 -0.75
N LEU A 125 14.53 2.24 -0.21
CA LEU A 125 13.91 1.78 1.02
C LEU A 125 15.00 1.59 2.04
N ASP A 126 14.91 2.34 3.13
CA ASP A 126 15.63 2.03 4.36
C ASP A 126 15.42 0.53 4.58
N GLY A 127 16.50 -0.26 4.59
CA GLY A 127 16.48 -1.73 4.45
C GLY A 127 15.72 -2.52 5.52
N LYS A 128 14.86 -1.86 6.30
CA LYS A 128 13.89 -2.43 7.20
C LYS A 128 12.57 -2.70 6.45
N GLY A 129 11.98 -3.85 6.76
CA GLY A 129 10.66 -4.20 6.26
C GLY A 129 9.57 -3.23 6.72
N SER A 130 8.54 -3.09 5.89
CA SER A 130 7.33 -2.32 6.17
C SER A 130 6.57 -2.93 7.34
N ARG A 131 6.20 -2.10 8.31
CA ARG A 131 5.41 -2.52 9.49
C ARG A 131 3.92 -2.19 9.37
N SER A 132 3.45 -1.98 8.14
CA SER A 132 2.08 -1.53 7.85
C SER A 132 1.45 -2.42 6.80
N GLU A 133 0.13 -2.52 6.82
CA GLU A 133 -0.63 -3.00 5.67
C GLU A 133 -0.68 -1.96 4.55
N SER A 134 -1.26 -2.36 3.42
CA SER A 134 -1.79 -1.40 2.46
C SER A 134 -3.12 -0.85 2.95
N ILE A 135 -3.16 0.45 3.20
CA ILE A 135 -4.34 1.18 3.63
C ILE A 135 -4.78 2.08 2.48
N HIS A 136 -5.87 1.69 1.79
CA HIS A 136 -6.39 2.41 0.62
C HIS A 136 -5.30 2.75 -0.41
N GLY A 137 -4.49 1.74 -0.77
CA GLY A 137 -3.44 1.86 -1.78
C GLY A 137 -2.13 2.49 -1.31
N LEU A 138 -2.05 3.00 -0.07
CA LEU A 138 -0.81 3.54 0.51
C LEU A 138 -0.23 2.58 1.56
N ILE A 139 1.10 2.58 1.72
CA ILE A 139 1.82 1.74 2.68
C ILE A 139 2.78 2.60 3.49
N LEU A 140 2.77 2.47 4.82
CA LEU A 140 3.77 3.09 5.69
C LEU A 140 5.00 2.17 5.78
N SER A 141 6.05 2.50 5.03
CA SER A 141 7.24 1.64 4.91
C SER A 141 8.26 1.86 6.03
N HIS A 142 8.35 3.07 6.56
CA HIS A 142 9.21 3.42 7.70
C HIS A 142 8.48 4.45 8.56
N VAL A 143 8.99 4.76 9.76
CA VAL A 143 8.31 5.61 10.76
C VAL A 143 7.81 6.93 10.18
N PHE A 144 8.52 7.46 9.19
CA PHE A 144 8.22 8.72 8.54
C PHE A 144 8.23 8.63 7.01
N LYS A 145 7.94 7.46 6.43
CA LYS A 145 7.95 7.30 4.97
C LYS A 145 6.73 6.55 4.46
N ILE A 146 5.92 7.25 3.67
CA ILE A 146 4.76 6.69 3.00
C ILE A 146 5.16 6.31 1.58
N TRP A 147 4.64 5.19 1.14
CA TRP A 147 4.86 4.63 -0.17
C TRP A 147 3.53 4.48 -0.89
N ASN A 148 3.44 5.02 -2.11
CA ASN A 148 2.40 4.69 -3.07
C ASN A 148 3.00 3.69 -4.09
N PRO A 149 2.66 2.39 -4.01
CA PRO A 149 3.13 1.39 -4.96
C PRO A 149 2.64 1.63 -6.39
N THR A 150 1.41 2.14 -6.55
CA THR A 150 0.80 2.40 -7.86
C THR A 150 1.60 3.45 -8.64
N LEU A 151 1.86 4.60 -8.01
CA LEU A 151 2.61 5.69 -8.63
C LEU A 151 4.12 5.55 -8.50
N LYS A 152 4.59 4.56 -7.73
CA LYS A 152 6.01 4.34 -7.39
C LYS A 152 6.63 5.56 -6.71
N GLN A 153 5.84 6.28 -5.92
CA GLN A 153 6.23 7.50 -5.24
C GLN A 153 6.43 7.25 -3.75
N PHE A 154 7.31 8.04 -3.15
CA PHE A 154 7.53 8.07 -1.72
C PHE A 154 7.36 9.49 -1.20
N LEU A 155 6.74 9.61 -0.03
CA LEU A 155 6.69 10.85 0.73
C LEU A 155 7.41 10.65 2.06
N ALA A 156 8.45 11.44 2.27
CA ALA A 156 9.06 11.58 3.58
C ALA A 156 8.24 12.59 4.40
N LEU A 157 7.70 12.13 5.53
CA LEU A 157 6.97 12.98 6.44
C LEU A 157 7.95 13.89 7.21
N PRO A 158 7.54 15.11 7.58
CA PRO A 158 8.37 15.97 8.40
C PRO A 158 8.67 15.30 9.75
N TYR A 159 9.81 15.63 10.35
CA TYR A 159 10.08 15.19 11.72
C TYR A 159 9.24 16.04 12.69
N PRO A 160 8.58 15.44 13.69
CA PRO A 160 7.88 16.21 14.71
C PRO A 160 8.88 17.03 15.53
N ASP A 161 8.62 18.32 15.72
CA ASP A 161 9.50 19.21 16.49
C ASP A 161 9.92 18.59 17.83
N LYS A 162 11.24 18.56 18.07
CA LYS A 162 11.98 17.89 19.18
C LYS A 162 12.38 16.41 18.97
N CYS A 163 12.00 15.77 17.86
CA CYS A 163 12.51 14.42 17.52
C CYS A 163 13.79 14.56 16.69
N SER A 164 14.96 14.27 17.27
CA SER A 164 16.17 14.09 16.45
C SER A 164 16.13 12.74 15.75
N SER A 165 16.66 12.67 14.52
CA SER A 165 16.74 11.44 13.71
C SER A 165 17.44 10.27 14.42
N ASN A 166 18.22 10.55 15.47
CA ASN A 166 19.00 9.57 16.23
C ASN A 166 18.26 9.01 17.47
N GLN A 167 17.09 9.55 17.84
CA GLN A 167 16.31 9.01 18.96
C GLN A 167 15.52 7.76 18.52
N LYS A 168 15.97 6.60 19.00
CA LYS A 168 15.18 5.36 18.97
C LYS A 168 13.93 5.54 19.85
N GLY A 169 12.81 4.90 19.49
CA GLY A 169 11.64 4.83 20.39
C GLY A 169 10.38 5.56 19.94
N TRP A 170 10.10 5.57 18.64
CA TRP A 170 8.91 6.17 18.07
C TRP A 170 8.10 5.14 17.27
N GLY A 171 6.79 5.29 17.32
CA GLY A 171 5.82 4.46 16.61
C GLY A 171 4.92 5.34 15.76
N SER A 172 4.64 4.87 14.55
CA SER A 172 3.80 5.54 13.59
C SER A 172 2.82 4.56 12.98
N TYR A 173 1.60 5.00 12.74
CA TYR A 173 0.53 4.15 12.24
C TYR A 173 -0.26 4.90 11.18
N LEU A 174 -0.49 4.25 10.04
CA LEU A 174 -1.28 4.80 8.96
C LEU A 174 -2.75 4.38 9.16
N GLY A 175 -3.65 5.36 9.12
CA GLY A 175 -5.08 5.16 9.12
C GLY A 175 -5.74 5.87 7.95
N TYR A 176 -6.97 5.47 7.64
CA TYR A 176 -7.78 6.08 6.59
C TYR A 176 -9.20 6.31 7.09
N ASP A 177 -9.70 7.52 6.88
CA ASP A 177 -11.09 7.88 7.13
C ASP A 177 -11.90 7.66 5.84
N PRO A 178 -12.75 6.62 5.76
CA PRO A 178 -13.55 6.34 4.58
C PRO A 178 -14.68 7.35 4.34
N LEU A 179 -15.05 8.16 5.34
CA LEU A 179 -16.11 9.15 5.18
C LEU A 179 -15.58 10.44 4.55
N GLU A 180 -14.40 10.89 4.95
CA GLU A 180 -13.76 12.07 4.37
C GLU A 180 -12.80 11.74 3.21
N GLY A 181 -12.47 10.46 3.00
CA GLY A 181 -11.53 10.02 1.99
C GLY A 181 -10.10 10.46 2.28
N LYS A 182 -9.69 10.50 3.55
CA LYS A 182 -8.40 11.07 3.98
C LYS A 182 -7.54 10.07 4.73
N HIS A 183 -6.28 9.99 4.35
CA HIS A 183 -5.26 9.31 5.14
C HIS A 183 -4.75 10.19 6.27
N LYS A 184 -4.58 9.59 7.45
CA LYS A 184 -3.94 10.22 8.60
C LYS A 184 -2.84 9.32 9.14
N VAL A 185 -1.78 9.93 9.64
CA VAL A 185 -0.67 9.24 10.31
C VAL A 185 -0.70 9.60 11.79
N LEU A 186 -0.87 8.60 12.63
CA LEU A 186 -0.72 8.72 14.08
C LEU A 186 0.75 8.51 14.45
N PHE A 187 1.28 9.36 15.33
CA PHE A 187 2.65 9.32 15.81
C PHE A 187 2.72 9.42 17.34
N MET A 188 3.49 8.53 17.96
CA MET A 188 3.61 8.46 19.42
C MET A 188 4.96 7.85 19.87
N SER A 189 5.41 8.17 21.09
CA SER A 189 6.60 7.55 21.70
C SER A 189 6.32 6.11 22.11
N THR A 190 7.18 5.16 21.73
CA THR A 190 7.12 3.75 22.16
C THR A 190 7.89 3.50 23.46
N ILE A 191 8.65 4.49 23.95
CA ILE A 191 9.43 4.37 25.19
C ILE A 191 8.62 4.90 26.38
N LYS A 192 8.09 6.13 26.26
CA LYS A 192 7.41 6.81 27.35
C LYS A 192 5.91 6.81 27.12
N CYS A 193 5.15 6.47 28.16
CA CYS A 193 3.70 6.63 28.11
C CYS A 193 3.34 8.11 27.94
N THR A 194 2.42 8.41 27.04
CA THR A 194 1.97 9.76 26.71
C THR A 194 0.46 9.76 26.43
N ASP A 195 -0.18 10.87 26.74
CA ASP A 195 -1.57 11.22 26.43
C ASP A 195 -1.65 12.29 25.32
N GLN A 196 -0.50 12.64 24.73
CA GLN A 196 -0.36 13.66 23.69
C GLN A 196 0.20 13.09 22.39
N PRO A 197 -0.52 12.18 21.70
CA PRO A 197 -0.16 11.78 20.35
C PRO A 197 -0.15 12.96 19.39
N ARG A 198 0.60 12.80 18.32
CA ARG A 198 0.55 13.70 17.16
C ARG A 198 -0.14 13.01 16.00
N VAL A 199 -0.86 13.79 15.21
CA VAL A 199 -1.50 13.33 13.98
C VAL A 199 -1.14 14.27 12.84
N LEU A 200 -0.95 13.70 11.66
CA LEU A 200 -0.76 14.41 10.39
C LEU A 200 -1.79 13.90 9.40
N THR A 201 -2.41 14.79 8.63
CA THR A 201 -3.36 14.42 7.56
C THR A 201 -2.69 14.65 6.21
N LEU A 202 -2.69 13.65 5.33
CA LEU A 202 -2.04 13.75 4.02
C LEU A 202 -2.86 14.62 3.06
N GLY A 203 -2.17 15.36 2.18
CA GLY A 203 -2.81 16.20 1.16
C GLY A 203 -3.41 17.53 1.67
N ALA A 204 -3.25 17.85 2.97
CA ALA A 204 -3.57 19.16 3.55
C ALA A 204 -2.27 19.96 3.83
N GLN A 205 -2.30 20.99 4.69
CA GLN A 205 -1.07 21.49 5.31
C GLN A 205 -0.45 20.35 6.14
N GLU A 206 0.56 19.69 5.58
CA GLU A 206 1.20 18.47 6.12
C GLU A 206 2.09 18.76 7.34
N SER A 207 1.46 19.24 8.41
CA SER A 207 2.11 19.54 9.68
C SER A 207 1.57 18.65 10.78
N TRP A 208 2.46 18.30 11.72
CA TRP A 208 2.09 17.54 12.89
C TRP A 208 1.33 18.42 13.89
N ARG A 209 0.15 17.95 14.31
CA ARG A 209 -0.59 18.58 15.40
C ARG A 209 -0.82 17.61 16.55
N ILE A 210 -0.84 18.15 17.76
CA ILE A 210 -1.11 17.38 18.97
C ILE A 210 -2.63 17.15 19.08
N ILE A 211 -3.03 15.93 19.42
CA ILE A 211 -4.44 15.62 19.69
C ILE A 211 -4.85 16.29 21.01
N PRO A 212 -6.03 16.96 21.09
CA PRO A 212 -6.48 17.63 22.31
C PRO A 212 -6.50 16.71 23.54
N LYS A 213 -6.19 17.29 24.71
CA LYS A 213 -6.27 16.59 26.00
C LYS A 213 -7.66 15.99 26.22
N GLY A 214 -7.69 14.85 26.90
CA GLY A 214 -8.93 14.12 27.23
C GLY A 214 -9.42 13.16 26.15
N ARG A 215 -8.83 13.17 24.94
CA ARG A 215 -9.19 12.20 23.87
C ARG A 215 -8.35 10.94 23.87
N CYS A 216 -7.15 10.99 24.44
CA CYS A 216 -6.18 9.90 24.45
C CYS A 216 -5.83 9.51 25.89
N PRO A 217 -6.12 8.27 26.32
CA PRO A 217 -5.57 7.73 27.55
C PRO A 217 -4.04 7.72 27.51
N ARG A 218 -3.39 7.86 28.66
CA ARG A 218 -1.93 7.81 28.75
C ARG A 218 -1.43 6.38 28.54
N HIS A 219 -0.68 6.14 27.46
CA HIS A 219 -0.13 4.82 27.13
C HIS A 219 1.12 4.95 26.24
N ARG A 220 1.82 3.84 26.02
CA ARG A 220 2.83 3.71 24.96
C ARG A 220 2.42 2.59 24.01
N PRO A 221 2.52 2.79 22.69
CA PRO A 221 2.16 1.77 21.73
C PRO A 221 3.28 0.73 21.63
N CYS A 222 2.90 -0.50 21.36
CA CYS A 222 3.80 -1.62 21.07
C CYS A 222 3.35 -2.35 19.80
N GLY A 223 4.29 -3.05 19.16
CA GLY A 223 3.98 -3.87 17.98
C GLY A 223 3.43 -3.10 16.77
N TYR A 224 2.64 -3.82 15.98
CA TYR A 224 2.08 -3.38 14.71
C TYR A 224 0.64 -2.90 14.88
N GLY A 225 0.23 -1.92 14.08
CA GLY A 225 -1.16 -1.45 14.01
C GLY A 225 -1.83 -1.86 12.70
N ARG A 226 -3.14 -1.98 12.73
CA ARG A 226 -4.00 -2.41 11.62
C ARG A 226 -5.17 -1.44 11.51
N CYS A 227 -5.47 -0.94 10.32
CA CYS A 227 -6.55 0.02 10.12
C CYS A 227 -7.59 -0.56 9.17
N PHE A 228 -8.82 -0.64 9.63
CA PHE A 228 -9.97 -1.08 8.84
C PHE A 228 -11.23 -0.36 9.33
N ASP A 229 -12.20 -0.16 8.44
CA ASP A 229 -13.47 0.51 8.75
C ASP A 229 -13.34 1.88 9.43
N GLY A 230 -12.32 2.66 9.07
CA GLY A 230 -12.09 3.98 9.66
C GLY A 230 -11.46 3.96 11.05
N ILE A 231 -11.10 2.78 11.56
CA ILE A 231 -10.56 2.60 12.90
C ILE A 231 -9.18 1.96 12.83
N LEU A 232 -8.22 2.57 13.52
CA LEU A 232 -6.89 2.03 13.71
C LEU A 232 -6.81 1.30 15.05
N TYR A 233 -6.41 0.03 15.02
CA TYR A 233 -6.17 -0.81 16.18
C TYR A 233 -4.68 -1.06 16.35
N TYR A 234 -4.17 -0.95 17.57
CA TYR A 234 -2.77 -1.28 17.88
C TYR A 234 -2.61 -1.69 19.35
N ARG A 235 -1.53 -2.43 19.65
CA ARG A 235 -1.21 -2.87 21.02
C ARG A 235 -0.65 -1.70 21.82
N ALA A 236 -0.96 -1.63 23.11
CA ALA A 236 -0.38 -0.65 24.00
C ALA A 236 -0.11 -1.23 25.39
N SER A 237 0.79 -0.56 26.10
CA SER A 237 1.01 -0.80 27.53
C SER A 237 0.83 0.51 28.31
N HIS A 238 0.38 0.36 29.55
CA HIS A 238 0.13 1.48 30.45
C HIS A 238 1.26 1.59 31.48
N HIS A 239 1.39 2.77 32.09
CA HIS A 239 2.46 3.03 33.06
C HIS A 239 2.23 2.22 34.34
N GLY A 240 3.20 1.40 34.72
CA GLY A 240 3.14 0.61 35.96
C GLY A 240 2.26 -0.64 35.86
N ASP A 241 1.72 -0.93 34.67
CA ASP A 241 0.95 -2.14 34.40
C ASP A 241 1.74 -3.07 33.46
N SER A 242 1.80 -4.35 33.80
CA SER A 242 2.37 -5.39 32.95
C SER A 242 1.39 -5.85 31.87
N HIS A 243 0.10 -5.54 32.01
CA HIS A 243 -0.92 -5.96 31.05
C HIS A 243 -0.92 -5.04 29.83
N GLU A 244 -1.00 -5.67 28.67
CA GLU A 244 -1.23 -4.96 27.41
C GLU A 244 -2.72 -4.81 27.14
N THR A 245 -3.07 -3.74 26.42
CA THR A 245 -4.42 -3.43 25.96
C THR A 245 -4.40 -3.18 24.46
N ILE A 246 -5.59 -3.17 23.84
CA ILE A 246 -5.77 -2.77 22.45
C ILE A 246 -6.29 -1.35 22.45
N MET A 247 -5.55 -0.45 21.81
CA MET A 247 -6.01 0.91 21.57
C MET A 247 -6.82 0.93 20.28
N LYS A 248 -8.02 1.49 20.37
CA LYS A 248 -8.94 1.75 19.27
C LYS A 248 -8.92 3.25 18.97
N PHE A 249 -8.32 3.67 17.86
CA PHE A 249 -8.25 5.05 17.41
C PHE A 249 -9.21 5.28 16.25
N ASP A 250 -10.24 6.09 16.46
CA ASP A 250 -11.14 6.52 15.39
C ASP A 250 -10.45 7.59 14.53
N VAL A 251 -10.19 7.28 13.26
CA VAL A 251 -9.36 8.13 12.39
C VAL A 251 -10.03 9.48 12.13
N LYS A 252 -11.36 9.52 12.06
CA LYS A 252 -12.12 10.73 11.76
C LYS A 252 -12.15 11.67 12.96
N SER A 253 -12.72 11.20 14.07
CA SER A 253 -12.97 11.96 15.29
C SER A 253 -11.72 12.13 16.16
N GLU A 254 -10.72 11.28 15.96
CA GLU A 254 -9.45 11.25 16.68
C GLU A 254 -9.62 10.98 18.18
N TYR A 255 -10.63 10.17 18.50
CA TYR A 255 -10.87 9.65 19.83
C TYR A 255 -10.27 8.26 19.99
N PHE A 256 -9.70 8.03 21.18
CA PHE A 256 -9.17 6.74 21.56
C PHE A 256 -10.14 6.06 22.54
N ASN A 257 -10.32 4.76 22.34
CA ASN A 257 -10.94 3.87 23.31
C ASN A 257 -9.98 2.74 23.62
N VAL A 258 -10.19 2.08 24.76
CA VAL A 258 -9.40 0.95 25.21
C VAL A 258 -10.26 -0.30 25.10
N ILE A 259 -9.67 -1.38 24.60
CA ILE A 259 -10.26 -2.71 24.52
C ILE A 259 -9.33 -3.65 25.29
N ASN A 260 -9.90 -4.50 26.14
CA ASN A 260 -9.13 -5.47 26.89
C ASN A 260 -8.92 -6.74 26.06
N TYR A 261 -7.79 -7.40 26.26
CA TYR A 261 -7.55 -8.71 25.67
C TYR A 261 -8.42 -9.79 26.34
N PRO A 262 -8.65 -10.94 25.67
CA PRO A 262 -9.28 -12.10 26.30
C PRO A 262 -8.57 -12.49 27.60
N GLU A 263 -9.35 -12.80 28.64
CA GLU A 263 -8.83 -13.29 29.92
C GLU A 263 -8.09 -14.63 29.73
N GLY A 264 -7.02 -14.85 30.51
CA GLY A 264 -6.27 -16.12 30.49
C GLY A 264 -5.27 -16.28 29.34
N LEU A 265 -5.06 -15.25 28.51
CA LEU A 265 -3.95 -15.23 27.56
C LEU A 265 -2.62 -15.08 28.29
N TYR A 266 -1.84 -16.16 28.35
CA TYR A 266 -0.47 -16.11 28.87
C TYR A 266 0.44 -15.41 27.86
N TRP A 267 0.81 -14.17 28.17
CA TRP A 267 1.76 -13.36 27.40
C TRP A 267 3.12 -14.04 27.32
N SER A 268 3.40 -14.74 26.22
CA SER A 268 4.79 -15.06 25.88
C SER A 268 5.39 -13.86 25.15
N SER A 269 6.66 -13.54 25.40
CA SER A 269 7.38 -12.47 24.67
C SER A 269 7.44 -12.69 23.14
N PHE A 270 6.92 -13.81 22.65
CA PHE A 270 6.91 -14.24 21.25
C PHE A 270 5.49 -14.26 20.62
N SER A 271 4.42 -14.08 21.39
CA SER A 271 3.05 -14.09 20.83
C SER A 271 2.76 -12.79 20.08
N SER A 272 2.47 -12.94 18.78
CA SER A 272 2.19 -11.84 17.87
C SER A 272 0.71 -11.86 17.54
N PHE A 273 -0.11 -11.25 18.40
CA PHE A 273 -1.51 -11.03 18.08
C PHE A 273 -1.65 -10.06 16.92
N HIS A 274 -2.34 -10.50 15.87
CA HIS A 274 -2.71 -9.68 14.72
C HIS A 274 -4.18 -9.31 14.81
N MET A 275 -4.48 -8.01 14.70
CA MET A 275 -5.85 -7.50 14.68
C MET A 275 -6.38 -7.54 13.25
N ILE A 276 -7.56 -8.12 13.06
CA ILE A 276 -8.17 -8.29 11.74
C ILE A 276 -9.66 -7.93 11.78
N PRO A 277 -10.23 -7.46 10.65
CA PRO A 277 -11.67 -7.49 10.47
C PRO A 277 -12.12 -8.95 10.24
N TYR A 278 -13.07 -9.41 11.05
CA TYR A 278 -13.69 -10.72 10.86
C TYR A 278 -15.19 -10.62 11.12
N GLU A 279 -16.00 -10.90 10.09
CA GLU A 279 -17.47 -10.84 10.15
C GLU A 279 -18.01 -9.50 10.71
N GLY A 280 -17.38 -8.39 10.31
CA GLY A 280 -17.75 -7.04 10.75
C GLY A 280 -17.35 -6.70 12.19
N ARG A 281 -16.57 -7.57 12.85
CA ARG A 281 -16.08 -7.38 14.23
C ARG A 281 -14.56 -7.39 14.27
N LEU A 282 -14.00 -6.84 15.35
CA LEU A 282 -12.58 -6.97 15.65
C LEU A 282 -12.30 -8.42 16.05
N ALA A 283 -11.30 -9.04 15.43
CA ALA A 283 -10.76 -10.32 15.88
C ALA A 283 -9.24 -10.26 16.04
N LEU A 284 -8.73 -11.16 16.87
CA LEU A 284 -7.32 -11.38 17.11
C LEU A 284 -6.92 -12.74 16.54
N VAL A 285 -5.85 -12.76 15.76
CA VAL A 285 -5.21 -13.98 15.29
C VAL A 285 -3.90 -14.14 16.05
N ASP A 286 -3.76 -15.26 16.76
CA ASP A 286 -2.47 -15.73 17.28
C ASP A 286 -2.05 -16.97 16.51
N TYR A 287 -0.78 -17.02 16.12
CA TYR A 287 -0.23 -18.11 15.34
C TYR A 287 0.96 -18.73 16.05
N ASP A 288 0.74 -19.93 16.56
CA ASP A 288 1.77 -20.76 17.14
C ASP A 288 2.55 -21.46 16.03
N ARG A 289 3.72 -20.90 15.73
CA ARG A 289 4.63 -21.42 14.70
C ARG A 289 5.16 -22.82 15.03
N LEU A 290 5.25 -23.21 16.31
CA LEU A 290 5.84 -24.49 16.72
C LEU A 290 4.89 -25.64 16.41
N TYR A 291 3.60 -25.45 16.68
CA TYR A 291 2.57 -26.47 16.47
C TYR A 291 1.72 -26.23 15.22
N GLY A 292 1.99 -25.17 14.45
CA GLY A 292 1.17 -24.78 13.31
C GLY A 292 -0.29 -24.50 13.71
N THR A 293 -0.53 -24.04 14.94
CA THR A 293 -1.88 -23.81 15.46
C THR A 293 -2.25 -22.34 15.34
N VAL A 294 -3.46 -22.06 14.86
CA VAL A 294 -4.00 -20.71 14.72
C VAL A 294 -5.15 -20.57 15.72
N TYR A 295 -5.07 -19.57 16.60
CA TYR A 295 -6.16 -19.19 17.48
C TYR A 295 -6.83 -17.92 16.95
N LEU A 296 -8.15 -17.95 16.85
CA LEU A 296 -8.95 -16.82 16.41
C LEU A 296 -9.85 -16.39 17.57
N TYR A 297 -9.64 -15.21 18.11
CA TYR A 297 -10.48 -14.62 19.16
C TYR A 297 -11.34 -13.51 18.57
N ILE A 298 -12.66 -13.63 18.65
CA ILE A 298 -13.61 -12.67 18.07
C ILE A 298 -14.24 -11.85 19.19
N LEU A 299 -14.23 -10.53 19.06
CA LEU A 299 -14.86 -9.64 20.03
C LEU A 299 -16.38 -9.76 19.92
N GLU A 300 -17.06 -10.01 21.03
CA GLU A 300 -18.52 -10.19 21.05
C GLU A 300 -19.26 -8.89 21.36
N ASP A 301 -18.74 -8.12 22.30
CA ASP A 301 -19.43 -6.96 22.84
C ASP A 301 -18.90 -5.65 22.24
N ALA A 302 -19.76 -4.64 22.22
CA ALA A 302 -19.37 -3.31 21.76
C ALA A 302 -18.46 -2.59 22.78
N GLN A 303 -18.49 -3.05 24.04
CA GLN A 303 -17.74 -2.45 25.15
C GLN A 303 -16.27 -2.88 25.17
N GLY A 304 -15.87 -3.95 24.49
CA GLY A 304 -14.47 -4.36 24.37
C GLY A 304 -13.98 -5.31 25.46
N HIS A 305 -14.85 -6.12 26.07
CA HIS A 305 -14.52 -6.96 27.23
C HIS A 305 -14.73 -8.46 27.01
N LYS A 306 -15.65 -8.86 26.13
CA LYS A 306 -16.02 -10.27 25.93
C LYS A 306 -15.54 -10.84 24.60
N TRP A 307 -14.93 -12.01 24.65
CA TRP A 307 -14.30 -12.66 23.49
C TRP A 307 -14.70 -14.13 23.37
N THR A 308 -14.85 -14.61 22.14
CA THR A 308 -14.97 -16.04 21.81
C THR A 308 -13.72 -16.53 21.09
N GLY A 309 -13.13 -17.62 21.56
CA GLY A 309 -11.95 -18.23 20.95
C GLY A 309 -12.27 -19.47 20.15
N GLU A 310 -11.69 -19.58 18.96
CA GLU A 310 -11.70 -20.77 18.11
C GLU A 310 -10.27 -21.21 17.80
N ARG A 311 -10.07 -22.51 17.60
CA ARG A 311 -8.77 -23.11 17.30
C ARG A 311 -8.79 -23.81 15.95
N TYR A 312 -7.76 -23.55 15.16
CA TYR A 312 -7.52 -24.14 13.85
C TYR A 312 -6.12 -24.73 13.77
N VAL A 313 -5.94 -25.75 12.94
CA VAL A 313 -4.63 -26.35 12.67
C VAL A 313 -4.26 -26.02 11.23
N LEU A 314 -3.14 -25.32 11.05
CA LEU A 314 -2.57 -25.04 9.75
C LEU A 314 -1.66 -26.21 9.36
N HIS A 315 -2.16 -27.08 8.48
CA HIS A 315 -1.37 -28.19 7.96
C HIS A 315 -0.24 -27.68 7.05
N LEU A 316 0.98 -27.62 7.61
CA LEU A 316 2.16 -27.20 6.89
C LEU A 316 2.74 -28.34 6.05
N PRO A 317 3.13 -28.10 4.79
CA PRO A 317 3.95 -29.06 4.04
C PRO A 317 5.28 -29.30 4.77
N TYR A 318 5.77 -30.54 4.80
CA TYR A 318 7.01 -30.93 5.50
C TYR A 318 8.22 -30.04 5.15
N GLU A 319 8.35 -29.62 3.89
CA GLU A 319 9.42 -28.72 3.40
C GLU A 319 9.44 -27.35 4.09
N SER A 320 8.27 -26.89 4.57
CA SER A 320 8.05 -25.59 5.22
C SER A 320 8.59 -25.57 6.63
N VAL A 321 8.47 -26.70 7.32
CA VAL A 321 8.89 -26.87 8.72
C VAL A 321 10.42 -26.81 8.83
N GLN A 322 11.14 -27.16 7.75
CA GLN A 322 12.60 -27.28 7.77
C GLN A 322 13.36 -26.10 7.15
N LYS A 323 12.78 -25.33 6.22
CA LYS A 323 13.54 -24.31 5.46
C LYS A 323 13.26 -22.85 5.84
N TYR A 324 12.02 -22.45 6.11
CA TYR A 324 11.67 -21.04 6.37
C TYR A 324 10.46 -20.90 7.29
N SER A 325 10.51 -19.99 8.26
CA SER A 325 9.35 -19.67 9.10
C SER A 325 8.23 -19.07 8.25
N ILE A 326 7.00 -19.54 8.48
CA ILE A 326 5.78 -18.96 7.92
C ILE A 326 5.24 -17.94 8.92
N ASP A 327 4.76 -16.81 8.41
CA ASP A 327 4.17 -15.73 9.19
C ASP A 327 2.78 -15.41 8.70
N PHE A 328 1.91 -15.03 9.63
CA PHE A 328 0.64 -14.40 9.30
C PHE A 328 0.88 -13.03 8.65
N ARG A 329 0.18 -12.74 7.56
CA ARG A 329 0.35 -11.50 6.78
C ARG A 329 -0.89 -10.62 6.74
N GLY A 330 -2.08 -11.20 6.91
CA GLY A 330 -3.33 -10.45 6.94
C GLY A 330 -4.50 -11.32 6.51
N THR A 331 -5.57 -10.67 6.06
CA THR A 331 -6.77 -11.34 5.59
C THR A 331 -7.11 -10.94 4.17
N THR A 332 -7.85 -11.78 3.47
CA THR A 332 -8.52 -11.40 2.21
C THR A 332 -9.88 -10.78 2.51
N ASP A 333 -10.48 -10.08 1.55
CA ASP A 333 -11.88 -9.61 1.66
C ASP A 333 -12.89 -10.75 1.82
N ALA A 334 -12.51 -11.97 1.42
CA ALA A 334 -13.30 -13.18 1.65
C ALA A 334 -13.15 -13.73 3.09
N GLY A 335 -12.36 -13.08 3.96
CA GLY A 335 -12.12 -13.51 5.33
C GLY A 335 -11.17 -14.70 5.47
N GLU A 336 -10.41 -15.03 4.42
CA GLU A 336 -9.35 -16.04 4.51
C GLU A 336 -8.13 -15.45 5.22
N LEU A 337 -7.53 -16.21 6.12
CA LEU A 337 -6.28 -15.88 6.79
C LEU A 337 -5.10 -16.19 5.87
N VAL A 338 -4.23 -15.21 5.65
CA VAL A 338 -3.12 -15.28 4.69
C VAL A 338 -1.80 -15.50 5.41
N PHE A 339 -1.08 -16.56 5.04
CA PHE A 339 0.22 -16.91 5.61
C PHE A 339 1.27 -17.03 4.51
N ALA A 340 2.44 -16.43 4.72
CA ALA A 340 3.53 -16.43 3.75
C ALA A 340 4.89 -16.66 4.43
N PRO A 341 5.86 -17.29 3.74
CA PRO A 341 7.19 -17.49 4.29
C PRO A 341 7.92 -16.16 4.49
N PHE A 342 8.79 -16.10 5.50
CA PHE A 342 9.64 -14.93 5.76
C PHE A 342 10.70 -14.73 4.66
N GLY A 343 11.22 -15.83 4.11
CA GLY A 343 12.18 -15.83 3.02
C GLY A 343 12.03 -17.07 2.13
N PHE A 344 12.74 -17.08 1.00
CA PHE A 344 12.69 -18.16 0.03
C PHE A 344 13.94 -18.15 -0.87
N HIS A 345 14.11 -19.22 -1.65
CA HIS A 345 15.26 -19.41 -2.55
C HIS A 345 14.88 -19.33 -4.04
N GLU A 346 13.83 -20.05 -4.46
CA GLU A 346 13.45 -20.21 -5.87
C GLU A 346 11.95 -19.99 -6.10
N THR A 347 11.10 -20.69 -5.38
CA THR A 347 9.66 -20.45 -5.38
C THR A 347 9.19 -20.15 -3.98
N PHE A 348 8.08 -19.44 -3.87
CA PHE A 348 7.35 -19.30 -2.63
C PHE A 348 5.88 -19.62 -2.88
N TYR A 349 5.20 -19.99 -1.82
CA TYR A 349 3.78 -20.20 -1.84
C TYR A 349 3.14 -19.37 -0.73
N ILE A 350 1.85 -19.14 -0.88
CA ILE A 350 1.02 -18.52 0.16
C ILE A 350 -0.04 -19.53 0.55
N LEU A 351 -0.21 -19.72 1.86
CA LEU A 351 -1.27 -20.53 2.41
C LEU A 351 -2.44 -19.62 2.79
N TYR A 352 -3.62 -20.04 2.39
CA TYR A 352 -4.88 -19.43 2.79
C TYR A 352 -5.60 -20.43 3.67
N LEU A 353 -6.01 -20.00 4.86
CA LEU A 353 -6.89 -20.75 5.74
C LEU A 353 -8.24 -20.05 5.73
N ASP A 354 -9.29 -20.78 5.36
CA ASP A 354 -10.67 -20.30 5.46
C ASP A 354 -11.25 -20.81 6.79
N PRO A 355 -11.44 -19.94 7.80
CA PRO A 355 -11.99 -20.37 9.09
C PRO A 355 -13.41 -20.91 8.95
N ARG A 356 -14.22 -20.37 8.02
CA ARG A 356 -15.62 -20.76 7.82
C ARG A 356 -15.75 -22.15 7.23
N ARG A 357 -14.87 -22.48 6.28
CA ARG A 357 -14.85 -23.81 5.63
C ARG A 357 -13.95 -24.81 6.33
N LYS A 358 -13.15 -24.37 7.32
CA LYS A 358 -12.10 -25.15 7.98
C LYS A 358 -11.12 -25.80 6.98
N GLY A 359 -10.93 -25.13 5.84
CA GLY A 359 -10.15 -25.63 4.73
C GLY A 359 -8.91 -24.78 4.51
N THR A 360 -7.86 -25.39 3.98
CA THR A 360 -6.67 -24.68 3.54
C THR A 360 -6.48 -24.83 2.05
N ARG A 361 -5.93 -23.79 1.41
CA ARG A 361 -5.44 -23.86 0.03
C ARG A 361 -4.05 -23.24 -0.06
N LYS A 362 -3.22 -23.81 -0.93
CA LYS A 362 -1.87 -23.39 -1.23
C LYS A 362 -1.81 -22.85 -2.64
N VAL A 363 -1.33 -21.63 -2.80
CA VAL A 363 -1.09 -21.05 -4.12
C VAL A 363 0.40 -20.90 -4.34
N ILE A 364 0.88 -21.39 -5.48
CA ILE A 364 2.29 -21.32 -5.84
C ILE A 364 2.50 -20.06 -6.68
N PHE A 365 3.39 -19.20 -6.23
CA PHE A 365 3.76 -17.99 -6.95
C PHE A 365 5.05 -18.30 -7.70
N GLU A 366 4.87 -18.91 -8.86
CA GLU A 366 5.97 -19.25 -9.74
C GLU A 366 6.42 -17.98 -10.47
N ARG A 367 7.69 -17.59 -10.25
CA ARG A 367 8.41 -16.88 -11.28
C ARG A 367 9.37 -17.84 -11.93
N ASN A 368 9.55 -17.63 -13.23
CA ASN A 368 10.76 -17.91 -13.95
C ASN A 368 11.90 -17.05 -13.33
N MET A 369 12.33 -17.41 -12.12
CA MET A 369 13.29 -16.64 -11.30
C MET A 369 14.65 -16.56 -11.95
N GLY A 370 14.95 -17.40 -12.95
CA GLY A 370 16.11 -17.23 -13.83
C GLY A 370 16.08 -15.89 -14.59
N ASP A 371 14.91 -15.41 -15.00
CA ASP A 371 14.75 -14.09 -15.62
C ASP A 371 14.70 -12.97 -14.57
N LEU A 372 14.18 -13.23 -13.35
CA LEU A 372 14.34 -12.27 -12.23
C LEU A 372 15.82 -12.09 -11.90
N ARG A 373 16.53 -13.17 -11.55
CA ARG A 373 17.95 -13.15 -11.18
C ARG A 373 18.80 -12.49 -12.25
N ARG A 374 18.58 -12.80 -13.54
CA ARG A 374 19.27 -12.14 -14.67
C ARG A 374 18.98 -10.64 -14.74
N ARG A 375 17.72 -10.22 -14.65
CA ARG A 375 17.36 -8.78 -14.64
C ARG A 375 17.86 -8.04 -13.40
N CYS A 376 18.07 -8.77 -12.31
CA CYS A 376 18.39 -8.21 -10.99
C CYS A 376 19.89 -8.28 -10.65
N GLY A 377 20.71 -8.99 -11.43
CA GLY A 377 22.13 -9.20 -11.17
C GLY A 377 22.42 -9.95 -9.86
N LEU A 378 21.54 -10.86 -9.46
CA LEU A 378 21.59 -11.51 -8.15
C LEU A 378 22.20 -12.92 -8.21
N ASP A 379 23.11 -13.21 -7.28
CA ASP A 379 23.77 -14.50 -7.14
C ASP A 379 22.80 -15.60 -6.63
N THR A 380 23.11 -16.86 -6.95
CA THR A 380 22.29 -18.04 -6.66
C THR A 380 22.07 -18.29 -5.17
N ASN A 381 22.94 -17.76 -4.30
CA ASN A 381 22.85 -17.88 -2.84
C ASN A 381 22.14 -16.70 -2.14
N SER A 382 21.56 -15.76 -2.89
CA SER A 382 20.94 -14.56 -2.30
C SER A 382 19.63 -14.93 -1.59
N LYS A 383 19.56 -14.67 -0.28
CA LYS A 383 18.31 -14.79 0.51
C LYS A 383 17.46 -13.53 0.32
N PHE A 384 16.19 -13.72 -0.02
CA PHE A 384 15.22 -12.64 -0.13
C PHE A 384 14.35 -12.58 1.12
N THR A 385 14.07 -11.37 1.58
CA THR A 385 12.97 -11.15 2.54
C THR A 385 11.70 -10.86 1.76
N ILE A 386 10.59 -11.50 2.16
CA ILE A 386 9.28 -11.32 1.52
C ILE A 386 8.39 -10.47 2.40
N GLU A 387 7.72 -9.50 1.78
CA GLU A 387 6.54 -8.85 2.37
C GLU A 387 5.34 -9.09 1.48
N VAL A 388 4.19 -9.36 2.10
CA VAL A 388 2.94 -9.63 1.42
C VAL A 388 1.89 -8.68 1.98
N PHE A 389 1.24 -7.93 1.11
CA PHE A 389 0.14 -7.03 1.42
C PHE A 389 -1.11 -7.53 0.68
N PRO A 390 -1.97 -8.30 1.37
CA PRO A 390 -3.29 -8.62 0.86
C PRO A 390 -4.12 -7.36 0.66
N ASN A 391 -5.18 -7.47 -0.16
CA ASN A 391 -6.17 -6.42 -0.35
C ASN A 391 -5.60 -5.09 -0.88
N HIS A 392 -4.48 -5.12 -1.60
CA HIS A 392 -3.90 -3.91 -2.18
C HIS A 392 -4.76 -3.44 -3.37
N ILE A 393 -5.14 -2.17 -3.31
CA ILE A 393 -5.86 -1.47 -4.38
C ILE A 393 -4.96 -0.43 -5.04
N GLU A 394 -5.22 -0.14 -6.31
CA GLU A 394 -4.54 0.92 -7.04
C GLU A 394 -5.02 2.29 -6.54
N SER A 395 -4.09 3.22 -6.25
CA SER A 395 -4.39 4.58 -5.83
C SER A 395 -3.67 5.61 -6.68
N LEU A 396 -4.42 6.63 -7.14
CA LEU A 396 -3.90 7.79 -7.85
C LEU A 396 -3.56 8.96 -6.90
N PHE A 397 -3.63 8.74 -5.59
CA PHE A 397 -3.22 9.72 -4.59
C PHE A 397 -1.76 10.08 -4.79
N SER A 398 -1.50 11.29 -5.29
CA SER A 398 -0.14 11.78 -5.45
C SER A 398 0.41 12.15 -4.08
N LEU A 399 1.60 11.63 -3.80
CA LEU A 399 2.36 11.87 -2.59
C LEU A 399 3.29 13.08 -2.73
#